data_AF-A0AB39AUR8-F1
#
_entry.id   AF-A0AB39AUR8-F1
#
_cell.length_a   1.000
_cell.length_b   1.000
_cell.length_c   1.000
_cell.angle_alpha   90.00
_cell.angle_beta   90.00
_cell.angle_gamma   90.00
#
_symmetry.space_group_name_H-M   'P 1'
#
loop_
_entity.id
_entity.type
_entity.pdbx_description
1 polymer ?
#
loop_
_entity_poly.entity_id
_entity_poly.type
_entity_poly.pdbx_seq_one_letter_code
_entity_poly.pdbx_strand_id
1 'polypeptide(L)'
;MKAQVELLIINEFQELIEFKSVQERQQIANGLKFISEEAKVPIVLVGMPWAAKIAEEPQWASRLVRKRKLEYFSLKNDSKYFRQYLMGLAKKMPFDVPPKLESKNTTIALFAACRGENRALKHLLLEALKLALSCNEYLENKHFITAYDKFDFFNDKEKLKSKNPFKQDIKDIEIYGVIKSSSYNPNALDPEHMLTGRKFEIVK
;
A
#
# COMPACT_ATOMS: atom_id res chain seq x y z
N MET A 1 34.31 3.84 -9.89
CA MET A 1 33.57 2.65 -10.36
C MET A 1 32.23 3.13 -10.91
N LYS A 2 31.96 2.94 -12.22
CA LYS A 2 30.65 3.28 -12.80
C LYS A 2 29.68 2.14 -12.47
N ALA A 3 28.49 2.45 -11.98
CA ALA A 3 27.45 1.44 -11.76
C ALA A 3 26.99 0.88 -13.13
N GLN A 4 27.00 -0.44 -13.27
CA GLN A 4 26.38 -1.13 -14.40
C GLN A 4 24.89 -1.26 -14.11
N VAL A 5 24.09 -0.40 -14.74
CA VAL A 5 22.64 -0.39 -14.54
C VAL A 5 22.02 -1.53 -15.36
N GLU A 6 21.23 -2.38 -14.70
CA GLU A 6 20.48 -3.47 -15.35
C GLU A 6 18.96 -3.23 -15.36
N LEU A 7 18.47 -2.30 -14.52
CA LEU A 7 17.06 -1.95 -14.38
C LEU A 7 16.95 -0.51 -13.86
N LEU A 8 16.11 0.30 -14.49
CA LEU A 8 15.76 1.63 -14.00
C LEU A 8 14.35 1.60 -13.38
N ILE A 9 14.22 1.97 -12.12
CA ILE A 9 12.93 2.13 -11.44
C ILE A 9 12.69 3.61 -11.19
N ILE A 10 11.63 4.15 -11.78
CA ILE A 10 11.18 5.53 -11.54
C ILE A 10 10.00 5.46 -10.57
N ASN A 11 10.28 5.73 -9.29
CA ASN A 11 9.24 5.82 -8.26
C ASN A 11 8.55 7.19 -8.28
N GLU A 12 7.35 7.25 -7.71
CA GLU A 12 6.48 8.42 -7.72
C GLU A 12 6.23 8.99 -9.13
N PHE A 13 6.18 8.11 -10.15
CA PHE A 13 6.03 8.50 -11.55
C PHE A 13 4.81 9.39 -11.81
N GLN A 14 3.77 9.27 -10.96
CA GLN A 14 2.61 10.12 -11.04
C GLN A 14 2.93 11.61 -10.93
N GLU A 15 3.98 12.01 -10.19
CA GLU A 15 4.38 13.41 -10.01
C GLU A 15 4.82 14.06 -11.32
N LEU A 16 5.32 13.24 -12.27
CA LEU A 16 5.68 13.71 -13.60
C LEU A 16 4.46 13.98 -14.49
N ILE A 17 3.29 13.42 -14.18
CA ILE A 17 2.10 13.54 -15.03
C ILE A 17 0.96 14.33 -14.39
N GLU A 18 0.90 14.39 -13.06
CA GLU A 18 -0.15 15.11 -12.35
C GLU A 18 0.04 16.62 -12.46
N PHE A 19 -1.09 17.33 -12.57
CA PHE A 19 -1.12 18.78 -12.80
C PHE A 19 -0.43 19.26 -14.08
N LYS A 20 -0.04 18.34 -14.98
CA LYS A 20 0.57 18.67 -16.27
C LYS A 20 -0.47 18.78 -17.37
N SER A 21 -0.32 19.78 -18.22
CA SER A 21 -1.03 19.89 -19.50
C SER A 21 -0.70 18.72 -20.44
N VAL A 22 -1.49 18.55 -21.49
CA VAL A 22 -1.23 17.54 -22.54
C VAL A 22 0.15 17.78 -23.17
N GLN A 23 0.49 19.03 -23.44
CA GLN A 23 1.76 19.42 -24.06
C GLN A 23 2.95 19.09 -23.15
N GLU A 24 2.87 19.38 -21.86
CA GLU A 24 3.92 19.02 -20.89
C GLU A 24 4.08 17.50 -20.79
N ARG A 25 2.98 16.74 -20.73
CA ARG A 25 3.04 15.27 -20.71
C ARG A 25 3.68 14.71 -21.98
N GLN A 26 3.42 15.30 -23.14
CA GLN A 26 4.07 14.92 -24.40
C GLN A 26 5.58 15.20 -24.37
N GLN A 27 6.02 16.31 -23.78
CA GLN A 27 7.45 16.61 -23.61
C GLN A 27 8.13 15.60 -22.68
N ILE A 28 7.48 15.26 -21.57
CA ILE A 28 7.96 14.26 -20.61
C ILE A 28 8.04 12.88 -21.28
N ALA A 29 7.01 12.53 -22.04
CA ALA A 29 6.98 11.30 -22.83
C ALA A 29 8.15 11.21 -23.82
N ASN A 30 8.47 12.31 -24.53
CA ASN A 30 9.60 12.35 -25.46
C ASN A 30 10.95 12.22 -24.73
N GLY A 31 11.11 12.88 -23.57
CA GLY A 31 12.33 12.80 -22.77
C GLY A 31 12.58 11.39 -22.25
N LEU A 32 11.54 10.74 -21.70
CA LEU A 32 11.63 9.36 -21.24
C LEU A 32 11.88 8.37 -22.39
N LYS A 33 11.39 8.68 -23.61
CA LYS A 33 11.65 7.85 -24.80
C LYS A 33 13.13 7.88 -25.13
N PHE A 34 13.73 9.07 -25.14
CA PHE A 34 15.17 9.22 -25.34
C PHE A 34 15.97 8.46 -24.29
N ILE A 35 15.59 8.57 -23.01
CA ILE A 35 16.22 7.80 -21.92
C ILE A 35 16.11 6.29 -22.17
N SER A 36 14.93 5.80 -22.56
CA SER A 36 14.72 4.38 -22.85
C SER A 36 15.57 3.88 -24.02
N GLU A 37 15.78 4.71 -25.05
CA GLU A 37 16.55 4.36 -26.25
C GLU A 37 18.06 4.40 -25.97
N GLU A 38 18.54 5.38 -25.20
CA GLU A 38 19.95 5.54 -24.84
C GLU A 38 20.39 4.57 -23.74
N ALA A 39 19.58 4.40 -22.69
CA ALA A 39 19.96 3.60 -21.53
C ALA A 39 19.99 2.09 -21.85
N LYS A 40 19.22 1.65 -22.87
CA LYS A 40 19.15 0.23 -23.31
C LYS A 40 18.91 -0.78 -22.18
N VAL A 41 18.25 -0.32 -21.12
CA VAL A 41 17.88 -1.12 -19.93
C VAL A 41 16.37 -1.08 -19.75
N PRO A 42 15.75 -2.13 -19.21
CA PRO A 42 14.34 -2.09 -18.85
C PRO A 42 14.03 -0.94 -17.88
N ILE A 43 12.87 -0.29 -18.10
CA ILE A 43 12.36 0.77 -17.23
C ILE A 43 11.07 0.28 -16.57
N VAL A 44 10.97 0.46 -15.26
CA VAL A 44 9.74 0.21 -14.47
C VAL A 44 9.27 1.55 -13.92
N LEU A 45 8.05 1.92 -14.29
CA LEU A 45 7.37 3.10 -13.77
C LEU A 45 6.50 2.68 -12.59
N VAL A 46 6.76 3.25 -11.42
CA VAL A 46 6.02 2.96 -10.18
C VAL A 46 5.40 4.25 -9.67
N GLY A 47 4.12 4.19 -9.30
CA GLY A 47 3.43 5.36 -8.80
C GLY A 47 1.99 5.08 -8.38
N MET A 48 1.29 6.15 -8.07
CA MET A 48 -0.13 6.14 -7.72
C MET A 48 -1.00 5.68 -8.90
N PRO A 49 -2.27 5.26 -8.69
CA PRO A 49 -3.10 4.68 -9.76
C PRO A 49 -3.21 5.53 -11.03
N TRP A 50 -3.16 6.86 -10.92
CA TRP A 50 -3.22 7.75 -12.07
C TRP A 50 -1.93 7.83 -12.89
N ALA A 51 -0.80 7.27 -12.41
CA ALA A 51 0.38 6.99 -13.21
C ALA A 51 0.02 6.26 -14.52
N ALA A 52 -1.04 5.46 -14.51
CA ALA A 52 -1.55 4.75 -15.68
C ALA A 52 -1.95 5.68 -16.85
N LYS A 53 -2.20 6.98 -16.62
CA LYS A 53 -2.55 7.94 -17.68
C LYS A 53 -1.48 8.09 -18.74
N ILE A 54 -0.21 7.82 -18.43
CA ILE A 54 0.85 7.82 -19.46
C ILE A 54 0.59 6.79 -20.56
N ALA A 55 -0.19 5.75 -20.29
CA ALA A 55 -0.60 4.77 -21.30
C ALA A 55 -1.64 5.33 -22.28
N GLU A 56 -2.23 6.50 -22.03
CA GLU A 56 -3.08 7.22 -22.99
C GLU A 56 -2.22 7.90 -24.09
N GLU A 57 -0.94 8.18 -23.82
CA GLU A 57 -0.01 8.73 -24.80
C GLU A 57 0.46 7.61 -25.77
N PRO A 58 0.16 7.68 -27.09
CA PRO A 58 0.41 6.59 -28.02
C PRO A 58 1.86 6.10 -28.08
N GLN A 59 2.81 7.02 -27.88
CA GLN A 59 4.24 6.68 -27.88
C GLN A 59 4.64 5.80 -26.69
N TRP A 60 3.92 5.88 -25.58
CA TRP A 60 4.18 5.10 -24.37
C TRP A 60 3.33 3.85 -24.28
N ALA A 61 2.09 3.90 -24.77
CA ALA A 61 1.19 2.75 -24.79
C ALA A 61 1.85 1.48 -25.36
N SER A 62 2.61 1.63 -26.46
CA SER A 62 3.34 0.53 -27.12
C SER A 62 4.59 0.05 -26.35
N ARG A 63 5.20 0.91 -25.53
CA ARG A 63 6.40 0.60 -24.72
C ARG A 63 6.05 -0.04 -23.38
N LEU A 64 4.81 0.14 -22.89
CA LEU A 64 4.32 -0.40 -21.63
C LEU A 64 3.78 -1.83 -21.79
N VAL A 65 4.69 -2.79 -21.93
CA VAL A 65 4.36 -4.22 -22.13
C VAL A 65 3.63 -4.83 -20.94
N ARG A 66 3.95 -4.40 -19.71
CA ARG A 66 3.39 -4.94 -18.47
C ARG A 66 2.79 -3.84 -17.63
N LYS A 67 1.49 -3.96 -17.34
CA LYS A 67 0.75 -3.10 -16.42
C LYS A 67 0.23 -3.96 -15.28
N ARG A 68 0.54 -3.56 -14.04
CA ARG A 68 0.10 -4.24 -12.82
C ARG A 68 -0.42 -3.19 -11.86
N LYS A 69 -1.54 -3.50 -11.20
CA LYS A 69 -2.11 -2.70 -10.13
C LYS A 69 -2.09 -3.54 -8.86
N LEU A 70 -1.56 -2.96 -7.79
CA LEU A 70 -1.64 -3.55 -6.46
C LEU A 70 -2.89 -3.01 -5.79
N GLU A 71 -3.88 -3.88 -5.60
CA GLU A 71 -5.12 -3.52 -4.91
C GLU A 71 -4.93 -3.55 -3.38
N TYR A 72 -5.79 -2.81 -2.67
CA TYR A 72 -5.92 -2.98 -1.23
C TYR A 72 -6.40 -4.39 -0.89
N PHE A 73 -6.00 -4.89 0.27
CA PHE A 73 -6.52 -6.16 0.75
C PHE A 73 -8.02 -6.03 1.06
N SER A 74 -8.78 -7.09 0.81
CA SER A 74 -10.22 -7.13 1.08
C SER A 74 -10.60 -8.43 1.77
N LEU A 75 -11.20 -8.35 2.96
CA LEU A 75 -11.77 -9.54 3.61
C LEU A 75 -13.04 -10.04 2.92
N LYS A 76 -13.81 -9.13 2.31
CA LYS A 76 -15.06 -9.46 1.60
C LYS A 76 -14.78 -10.19 0.30
N ASN A 77 -13.84 -9.68 -0.49
CA ASN A 77 -13.60 -10.16 -1.85
C ASN A 77 -12.47 -11.19 -1.92
N ASP A 78 -11.45 -11.11 -1.05
CA ASP A 78 -10.28 -12.00 -1.14
C ASP A 78 -9.57 -12.21 0.22
N SER A 79 -10.33 -12.72 1.20
CA SER A 79 -9.76 -13.04 2.52
C SER A 79 -8.66 -14.10 2.47
N LYS A 80 -8.70 -15.00 1.47
CA LYS A 80 -7.70 -16.05 1.28
C LYS A 80 -6.35 -15.44 0.89
N TYR A 81 -6.32 -14.52 -0.06
CA TYR A 81 -5.09 -13.83 -0.45
C TYR A 81 -4.49 -13.06 0.72
N PHE A 82 -5.31 -12.35 1.50
CA PHE A 82 -4.81 -11.64 2.67
C PHE A 82 -4.15 -12.57 3.69
N ARG A 83 -4.77 -13.72 4.02
CA ARG A 83 -4.17 -14.71 4.92
C ARG A 83 -2.87 -15.29 4.36
N GLN A 84 -2.83 -15.62 3.07
CA GLN A 84 -1.61 -16.13 2.43
C GLN A 84 -0.49 -15.10 2.46
N TYR A 85 -0.81 -13.83 2.26
CA TYR A 85 0.14 -12.74 2.41
C TYR A 85 0.71 -12.65 3.84
N LEU A 86 -0.16 -12.74 4.86
CA LEU A 86 0.26 -12.78 6.27
C LEU A 86 1.18 -13.97 6.57
N MET A 87 0.86 -15.17 6.06
CA MET A 87 1.72 -16.35 6.20
C MET A 87 3.08 -16.14 5.53
N GLY A 88 3.10 -15.50 4.36
CA GLY A 88 4.32 -15.15 3.64
C GLY A 88 5.22 -14.22 4.46
N LEU A 89 4.63 -13.20 5.09
CA LEU A 89 5.35 -12.30 5.98
C LEU A 89 5.86 -13.02 7.23
N ALA A 90 5.03 -13.83 7.89
CA ALA A 90 5.41 -14.58 9.08
C ALA A 90 6.62 -15.50 8.84
N LYS A 91 6.66 -16.19 7.69
CA LYS A 91 7.78 -17.05 7.29
C LYS A 91 9.11 -16.31 7.07
N LYS A 92 9.07 -14.98 6.94
CA LYS A 92 10.25 -14.12 6.76
C LYS A 92 10.64 -13.38 8.05
N MET A 93 9.90 -13.58 9.14
CA MET A 93 10.25 -13.01 10.45
C MET A 93 11.41 -13.80 11.08
N PRO A 94 12.25 -13.15 11.90
CA PRO A 94 13.44 -13.74 12.50
C PRO A 94 13.10 -14.61 13.72
N PHE A 95 12.25 -15.62 13.55
CA PHE A 95 11.91 -16.60 14.58
C PHE A 95 12.13 -18.01 14.04
N ASP A 96 12.56 -18.94 14.90
CA ASP A 96 12.72 -20.36 14.52
C ASP A 96 11.38 -20.97 14.09
N VAL A 97 10.30 -20.58 14.79
CA VAL A 97 8.92 -20.94 14.45
C VAL A 97 8.16 -19.70 14.00
N PRO A 98 7.67 -19.65 12.74
CA PRO A 98 6.89 -18.52 12.23
C PRO A 98 5.63 -18.25 13.07
N PRO A 99 5.30 -16.98 13.37
CA PRO A 99 4.09 -16.65 14.11
C PRO A 99 2.83 -16.92 13.27
N LYS A 100 1.76 -17.38 13.92
CA LYS A 100 0.49 -17.76 13.27
C LYS A 100 -0.42 -16.56 13.01
N LEU A 101 0.01 -15.66 12.13
CA LEU A 101 -0.75 -14.45 11.76
C LEU A 101 -2.07 -14.78 11.03
N GLU A 102 -2.15 -15.95 10.41
CA GLU A 102 -3.32 -16.47 9.69
C GLU A 102 -4.44 -16.99 10.59
N SER A 103 -4.23 -17.01 11.92
CA SER A 103 -5.29 -17.37 12.86
C SER A 103 -6.49 -16.43 12.70
N LYS A 104 -7.71 -16.95 12.89
CA LYS A 104 -8.94 -16.18 12.65
C LYS A 104 -8.96 -14.86 13.45
N ASN A 105 -8.62 -14.91 14.73
CA ASN A 105 -8.61 -13.72 15.60
C ASN A 105 -7.56 -12.71 15.13
N THR A 106 -6.32 -13.17 14.92
CA THR A 106 -5.20 -12.29 14.52
C THR A 106 -5.43 -11.67 13.15
N THR A 107 -5.91 -12.45 12.17
CA THR A 107 -6.21 -11.95 10.82
C THR A 107 -7.29 -10.85 10.85
N ILE A 108 -8.38 -11.07 11.60
CA ILE A 108 -9.47 -10.07 11.70
C ILE A 108 -8.96 -8.80 12.40
N ALA A 109 -8.24 -8.94 13.51
CA ALA A 109 -7.71 -7.80 14.25
C ALA A 109 -6.67 -7.01 13.44
N LEU A 110 -5.76 -7.69 12.73
CA LEU A 110 -4.79 -7.06 11.82
C LEU A 110 -5.49 -6.31 10.69
N PHE A 111 -6.53 -6.90 10.09
CA PHE A 111 -7.28 -6.23 9.03
C PHE A 111 -8.04 -5.01 9.56
N ALA A 112 -8.71 -5.14 10.70
CA ALA A 112 -9.40 -4.00 11.34
C ALA A 112 -8.42 -2.86 11.65
N ALA A 113 -7.22 -3.20 12.12
CA ALA A 113 -6.18 -2.24 12.44
C ALA A 113 -5.53 -1.58 11.20
N CYS A 114 -5.55 -2.21 10.02
CA CYS A 114 -4.92 -1.66 8.81
C CYS A 114 -5.90 -1.24 7.71
N ARG A 115 -7.18 -1.59 7.82
CA ARG A 115 -8.26 -1.31 6.85
C ARG A 115 -7.96 -1.79 5.42
N GLY A 116 -7.13 -2.83 5.29
CA GLY A 116 -6.66 -3.38 4.02
C GLY A 116 -5.43 -2.68 3.43
N GLU A 117 -4.86 -1.70 4.13
CA GLU A 117 -3.67 -0.96 3.68
C GLU A 117 -2.37 -1.68 4.04
N ASN A 118 -1.57 -2.01 3.02
CA ASN A 118 -0.29 -2.69 3.23
C ASN A 118 0.72 -1.82 4.02
N ARG A 119 0.69 -0.49 3.85
CA ARG A 119 1.56 0.43 4.60
C ARG A 119 1.27 0.37 6.10
N ALA A 120 0.00 0.53 6.49
CA ALA A 120 -0.43 0.44 7.89
C ALA A 120 -0.11 -0.93 8.49
N LEU A 121 -0.40 -2.01 7.75
CA LEU A 121 -0.05 -3.37 8.17
C LEU A 121 1.46 -3.53 8.40
N LYS A 122 2.30 -3.07 7.47
CA LYS A 122 3.76 -3.13 7.59
C LYS A 122 4.23 -2.43 8.85
N HIS A 123 3.76 -1.21 9.12
CA HIS A 123 4.17 -0.46 10.31
C HIS A 123 3.73 -1.18 11.59
N LEU A 124 2.48 -1.63 11.68
CA LEU A 124 1.99 -2.36 12.85
C LEU A 124 2.80 -3.64 13.12
N LEU A 125 3.03 -4.45 12.09
CA LEU A 125 3.81 -5.69 12.21
C LEU A 125 5.26 -5.41 12.61
N LEU A 126 5.89 -4.39 12.01
CA LEU A 126 7.28 -4.03 12.31
C LEU A 126 7.43 -3.58 13.78
N GLU A 127 6.49 -2.79 14.28
CA GLU A 127 6.53 -2.28 15.65
C GLU A 127 6.23 -3.38 16.68
N ALA A 128 5.24 -4.23 16.41
CA ALA A 128 4.99 -5.41 17.24
C ALA A 128 6.19 -6.37 17.25
N LEU A 129 6.85 -6.56 16.10
CA LEU A 129 8.05 -7.37 15.99
C LEU A 129 9.21 -6.78 16.79
N LYS A 130 9.47 -5.46 16.68
CA LYS A 130 10.49 -4.77 17.48
C LYS A 130 10.26 -4.95 18.98
N LEU A 131 9.01 -4.81 19.44
CA LEU A 131 8.65 -5.00 20.85
C LEU A 131 8.98 -6.42 21.32
N ALA A 132 8.54 -7.45 20.57
CA ALA A 132 8.82 -8.84 20.89
C ALA A 132 10.33 -9.11 20.97
N LEU A 133 11.08 -8.69 19.95
CA LEU A 133 12.54 -8.90 19.90
C LEU A 133 13.28 -8.14 21.02
N SER A 134 12.83 -6.93 21.37
CA SER A 134 13.43 -6.15 22.46
C SER A 134 13.29 -6.80 23.83
N CYS A 135 12.28 -7.65 23.99
CA CYS A 135 12.04 -8.43 25.21
C CYS A 135 12.56 -9.86 25.11
N ASN A 136 13.19 -10.24 23.99
CA ASN A 136 13.60 -11.61 23.68
C ASN A 136 12.42 -12.62 23.74
N GLU A 137 11.26 -12.19 23.24
CA GLU A 137 10.02 -12.96 23.23
C GLU A 137 9.58 -13.33 21.80
N TYR A 138 8.71 -14.33 21.69
CA TYR A 138 8.01 -14.62 20.44
C TYR A 138 6.92 -13.57 20.16
N LEU A 139 6.55 -13.39 18.89
CA LEU A 139 5.49 -12.45 18.51
C LEU A 139 4.11 -12.92 18.98
N GLU A 140 3.67 -12.37 20.11
CA GLU A 140 2.36 -12.60 20.72
C GLU A 140 1.38 -11.41 20.62
N ASN A 141 0.10 -11.65 20.97
CA ASN A 141 -0.98 -10.66 20.92
C ASN A 141 -0.70 -9.38 21.75
N LYS A 142 -0.01 -9.51 22.89
CA LYS A 142 0.38 -8.37 23.73
C LYS A 142 1.22 -7.33 22.98
N HIS A 143 2.06 -7.77 22.04
CA HIS A 143 2.87 -6.86 21.23
C HIS A 143 2.02 -6.07 20.22
N PHE A 144 1.00 -6.70 19.63
CA PHE A 144 0.05 -5.99 18.77
C PHE A 144 -0.79 -4.99 19.54
N ILE A 145 -1.22 -5.35 20.76
CA ILE A 145 -1.91 -4.43 21.67
C ILE A 145 -1.06 -3.17 21.89
N THR A 146 0.18 -3.35 22.33
CA THR A 146 1.08 -2.23 22.63
C THR A 146 1.46 -1.44 21.38
N ALA A 147 1.72 -2.10 20.25
CA ALA A 147 2.03 -1.43 18.98
C ALA A 147 0.84 -0.57 18.49
N TYR A 148 -0.38 -1.10 18.59
CA TYR A 148 -1.59 -0.40 18.19
C TYR A 148 -1.86 0.83 19.06
N ASP A 149 -1.72 0.69 20.37
CA ASP A 149 -1.96 1.79 21.32
C ASP A 149 -0.94 2.93 21.13
N LYS A 150 0.29 2.64 20.68
CA LYS A 150 1.36 3.64 20.47
C LYS A 150 1.29 4.39 19.15
N PHE A 151 0.71 3.82 18.09
CA PHE A 151 0.80 4.38 16.74
C PHE A 151 -0.52 4.94 16.23
N ASP A 152 -0.54 6.22 15.85
CA ASP A 152 -1.61 6.78 15.02
C ASP A 152 -1.38 6.44 13.55
N PHE A 153 -1.91 5.30 13.10
CA PHE A 153 -1.73 4.81 11.73
C PHE A 153 -2.51 5.62 10.68
N PHE A 154 -3.55 6.34 11.09
CA PHE A 154 -4.53 6.89 10.16
C PHE A 154 -4.56 8.42 10.16
N ASN A 155 -3.87 9.11 11.09
CA ASN A 155 -3.97 10.57 11.27
C ASN A 155 -5.43 11.04 11.27
N ASP A 156 -6.31 10.18 11.77
CA ASP A 156 -7.75 10.32 11.60
C ASP A 156 -8.33 10.72 12.96
N LYS A 157 -9.07 11.82 13.00
CA LYS A 157 -9.76 12.27 14.22
C LYS A 157 -10.72 11.20 14.77
N GLU A 158 -11.08 10.20 13.95
CA GLU A 158 -11.90 9.04 14.31
C GLU A 158 -11.20 8.00 15.18
N LYS A 159 -9.86 8.00 15.26
CA LYS A 159 -9.12 7.07 16.14
C LYS A 159 -9.56 7.20 17.60
N LEU A 160 -10.05 8.37 18.00
CA LEU A 160 -10.58 8.64 19.34
C LEU A 160 -11.79 7.77 19.73
N LYS A 161 -12.46 7.11 18.77
CA LYS A 161 -13.64 6.26 19.03
C LYS A 161 -13.38 4.77 18.85
N SER A 162 -12.34 4.35 18.11
CA SER A 162 -12.12 2.92 17.83
C SER A 162 -11.42 2.22 18.98
N LYS A 163 -12.01 1.15 19.51
CA LYS A 163 -11.36 0.26 20.47
C LYS A 163 -10.20 -0.49 19.80
N ASN A 164 -9.21 -0.89 20.60
CA ASN A 164 -8.09 -1.69 20.10
C ASN A 164 -8.61 -3.09 19.70
N PRO A 165 -8.51 -3.48 18.42
CA PRO A 165 -9.11 -4.72 17.93
C PRO A 165 -8.45 -5.97 18.51
N PHE A 166 -7.23 -5.87 19.04
CA PHE A 166 -6.52 -6.96 19.69
C PHE A 166 -6.97 -7.21 21.14
N LYS A 167 -7.80 -6.34 21.70
CA LYS A 167 -8.42 -6.48 23.04
C LYS A 167 -9.89 -6.94 22.97
N GLN A 168 -10.43 -7.17 21.78
CA GLN A 168 -11.85 -7.43 21.57
C GLN A 168 -12.10 -8.87 21.12
N ASP A 169 -13.31 -9.38 21.41
CA ASP A 169 -13.81 -10.59 20.76
C ASP A 169 -14.09 -10.32 19.28
N ILE A 170 -13.85 -11.32 18.42
CA ILE A 170 -14.03 -11.19 16.96
C ILE A 170 -15.41 -10.64 16.58
N LYS A 171 -16.46 -11.01 17.31
CA LYS A 171 -17.84 -10.60 17.06
C LYS A 171 -18.07 -9.09 17.26
N ASP A 172 -17.24 -8.45 18.09
CA ASP A 172 -17.39 -7.05 18.49
C ASP A 172 -16.39 -6.12 17.76
N ILE A 173 -15.52 -6.66 16.90
CA ILE A 173 -14.59 -5.88 16.09
C ILE A 173 -15.34 -5.30 14.88
N GLU A 174 -15.52 -3.97 14.88
CA GLU A 174 -15.92 -3.21 13.70
C GLU A 174 -14.78 -3.19 12.69
N ILE A 175 -15.10 -3.46 11.42
CA ILE A 175 -14.13 -3.55 10.34
C ILE A 175 -14.45 -2.50 9.29
N TYR A 176 -13.50 -1.62 9.04
CA TYR A 176 -13.54 -0.69 7.92
C TYR A 176 -12.62 -1.19 6.81
N GLY A 177 -13.02 -1.01 5.56
CA GLY A 177 -12.21 -1.38 4.39
C GLY A 177 -12.24 -0.30 3.31
N VAL A 178 -11.19 -0.23 2.51
CA VAL A 178 -11.13 0.71 1.38
C VAL A 178 -12.11 0.28 0.28
N ILE A 179 -13.08 1.15 -0.01
CA ILE A 179 -14.03 0.96 -1.13
C ILE A 179 -13.66 1.75 -2.37
N LYS A 180 -12.97 2.87 -2.15
CA LYS A 180 -12.47 3.73 -3.22
C LYS A 180 -11.03 4.11 -2.90
N SER A 181 -10.13 3.74 -3.82
CA SER A 181 -8.75 4.18 -3.77
C SER A 181 -8.65 5.69 -3.98
N SER A 182 -7.54 6.30 -3.58
CA SER A 182 -7.24 7.67 -3.98
C SER A 182 -7.29 7.79 -5.51
N SER A 183 -7.77 8.93 -5.99
CA SER A 183 -7.93 9.17 -7.43
C SER A 183 -7.57 10.60 -7.80
N TYR A 184 -7.19 10.77 -9.07
CA TYR A 184 -6.87 12.06 -9.66
C TYR A 184 -7.90 12.43 -10.73
N ASN A 185 -8.65 13.52 -10.48
CA ASN A 185 -9.60 14.11 -11.41
C ASN A 185 -9.01 15.41 -12.00
N PRO A 186 -8.50 15.39 -13.24
CA PRO A 186 -7.89 16.58 -13.85
C PRO A 186 -8.93 17.65 -14.21
N ASN A 187 -10.21 17.29 -14.24
CA ASN A 187 -11.32 18.17 -14.62
C ASN A 187 -12.07 18.70 -13.38
N ALA A 188 -11.49 18.59 -12.18
CA ALA A 188 -12.09 19.20 -11.00
C ALA A 188 -12.12 20.73 -11.16
N LEU A 189 -13.26 21.34 -10.84
CA LEU A 189 -13.43 22.80 -10.89
C LEU A 189 -12.51 23.52 -9.89
N ASP A 190 -12.26 22.86 -8.75
CA ASP A 190 -11.34 23.32 -7.72
C ASP A 190 -10.04 22.47 -7.77
N PRO A 191 -8.85 23.10 -7.87
CA PRO A 191 -7.56 22.42 -7.77
C PRO A 191 -7.40 21.54 -6.52
N GLU A 192 -7.98 21.93 -5.38
CA GLU A 192 -7.93 21.14 -4.13
C GLU A 192 -8.70 19.82 -4.24
N HIS A 193 -9.64 19.72 -5.19
CA HIS A 193 -10.44 18.52 -5.44
C HIS A 193 -9.90 17.66 -6.58
N MET A 194 -8.78 18.05 -7.19
CA MET A 194 -8.12 17.24 -8.20
C MET A 194 -7.60 15.93 -7.62
N LEU A 195 -7.13 15.93 -6.37
CA LEU A 195 -6.74 14.72 -5.66
C LEU A 195 -7.77 14.39 -4.60
N THR A 196 -8.43 13.24 -4.75
CA THR A 196 -9.36 12.74 -3.74
C THR A 196 -8.70 11.63 -2.95
N GLY A 197 -8.77 11.71 -1.62
CA GLY A 197 -8.34 10.65 -0.72
C GLY A 197 -9.17 9.36 -0.84
N ARG A 198 -8.76 8.36 -0.08
CA ARG A 198 -9.45 7.07 0.01
C ARG A 198 -10.79 7.23 0.71
N LYS A 199 -11.74 6.35 0.38
CA LYS A 199 -13.01 6.22 1.10
C LYS A 199 -13.09 4.84 1.74
N PHE A 200 -13.59 4.81 2.97
CA PHE A 200 -13.77 3.60 3.76
C PHE A 200 -15.25 3.36 4.03
N GLU A 201 -15.65 2.09 4.14
CA GLU A 201 -16.98 1.69 4.60
C GLU A 201 -16.87 0.58 5.65
N ILE A 202 -17.93 0.43 6.45
CA ILE A 202 -18.08 -0.70 7.38
C ILE A 202 -18.31 -1.97 6.56
N VAL A 203 -17.42 -2.94 6.72
CA VAL A 203 -17.48 -4.26 6.10
C VAL A 203 -18.11 -5.28 7.06
N LYS A 204 -18.00 -5.03 8.36
CA LYS A 204 -18.58 -5.83 9.45
C LYS A 204 -18.70 -4.98 10.71
#